data_AF-A0A4P9ZSS0-F1
#
_entry.id   AF-A0A4P9ZSS0-F1
#
_cell.length_a   1.000
_cell.length_b   1.000
_cell.length_c   1.000
_cell.angle_alpha   90.00
_cell.angle_beta   90.00
_cell.angle_gamma   90.00
#
_symmetry.space_group_name_H-M   'P 1'
#
loop_
_entity.id
_entity.type
_entity.pdbx_description
1 polymer ?
#
loop_
_entity_poly.entity_id
_entity_poly.type
_entity_poly.pdbx_seq_one_letter_code
_entity_poly.pdbx_strand_id
1 'polypeptide(L)'
;LSAVKLESNLKRLSSQTTEKHKELYNNISKHGKFIEKAFKNNLNGIRGSKEFESGEELVVMSIALDFIRQGQFELACLILKEAGLEIPHHVMDGFKDMFSIVDSLKKRDLDPALRWAQTHRDELGTMGSDLEFNLHKMRYIHLLTQGQHLEALRYSKEHMSPFNAREKYFQQIKKLSGSVLYAHSLESSPYGYLLSPSLWTELEHNFTSSFCKKLGLADRSPLYLSVTMGVMALPAIIKMSSIMKEKRAEWSQQDELPVEVSLPEDLRFHSTFICPVSKERATDTNPPMMLPCGHVICHESLNRLYKAVRQTTRFKCPYCPAFATAHEAERVYF
;
A
#
# COMPACT_ATOMS: atom_id res chain seq x y z
N LEU A 1 69.39 16.03 -9.15
CA LEU A 1 68.61 15.68 -7.94
C LEU A 1 69.38 14.59 -7.20
N SER A 2 69.91 14.86 -6.00
CA SER A 2 70.74 13.88 -5.29
C SER A 2 69.91 12.67 -4.86
N ALA A 3 70.46 11.46 -5.01
CA ALA A 3 69.81 10.19 -4.65
C ALA A 3 69.27 10.21 -3.20
N VAL A 4 69.97 10.90 -2.30
CA VAL A 4 69.58 11.13 -0.90
C VAL A 4 68.22 11.83 -0.76
N LYS A 5 67.92 12.83 -1.62
CA LYS A 5 66.65 13.58 -1.59
C LYS A 5 65.48 12.75 -2.14
N LEU A 6 65.78 11.79 -3.01
CA LEU A 6 64.83 10.83 -3.54
C LEU A 6 64.49 9.77 -2.49
N GLU A 7 65.51 9.23 -1.81
CA GLU A 7 65.36 8.25 -0.73
C GLU A 7 64.57 8.82 0.47
N SER A 8 64.84 10.07 0.87
CA SER A 8 64.08 10.74 1.93
C SER A 8 62.62 10.96 1.57
N ASN A 9 62.33 11.31 0.31
CA ASN A 9 60.96 11.47 -0.19
C ASN A 9 60.21 10.14 -0.26
N LEU A 10 60.90 9.06 -0.65
CA LEU A 10 60.32 7.72 -0.73
C LEU A 10 59.97 7.20 0.67
N LYS A 11 60.86 7.39 1.66
CA LYS A 11 60.58 7.08 3.07
C LYS A 11 59.39 7.89 3.62
N ARG A 12 59.32 9.19 3.31
CA ARG A 12 58.20 10.06 3.72
C ARG A 12 56.86 9.64 3.08
N LEU A 13 56.85 9.32 1.79
CA LEU A 13 55.65 8.86 1.10
C LEU A 13 55.21 7.48 1.60
N SER A 14 56.17 6.58 1.85
CA SER A 14 55.88 5.27 2.43
C SER A 14 55.26 5.40 3.83
N SER A 15 55.81 6.26 4.69
CA SER A 15 55.24 6.48 6.03
C SER A 15 53.84 7.08 5.97
N GLN A 16 53.63 8.11 5.13
CA GLN A 16 52.31 8.72 4.92
C GLN A 16 51.28 7.71 4.39
N THR A 17 51.65 6.85 3.44
CA THR A 17 50.76 5.81 2.91
C THR A 17 50.42 4.76 3.96
N THR A 18 51.41 4.35 4.77
CA THR A 18 51.20 3.37 5.85
C THR A 18 50.27 3.93 6.92
N GLU A 19 50.40 5.21 7.24
CA GLU A 19 49.57 5.89 8.24
C GLU A 19 48.12 6.04 7.76
N LYS A 20 47.92 6.46 6.50
CA LYS A 20 46.58 6.46 5.86
C LYS A 20 45.96 5.07 5.80
N HIS A 21 46.76 4.03 5.52
CA HIS A 21 46.26 2.66 5.49
C HIS A 21 45.84 2.17 6.89
N LYS A 22 46.59 2.51 7.94
CA LYS A 22 46.20 2.23 9.33
C LYS A 22 44.91 2.94 9.72
N GLU A 23 44.75 4.20 9.30
CA GLU A 23 43.53 4.96 9.53
C GLU A 23 42.31 4.33 8.85
N LEU A 24 42.43 3.95 7.57
CA LEU A 24 41.38 3.23 6.84
C LEU A 24 41.04 1.89 7.50
N TYR A 25 42.04 1.10 7.88
CA TYR A 25 41.84 -0.18 8.57
C TYR A 25 41.12 0.00 9.91
N ASN A 26 41.52 1.01 10.69
CA ASN A 26 40.86 1.33 11.95
C ASN A 26 39.38 1.73 11.74
N ASN A 27 39.08 2.50 10.69
CA ASN A 27 37.71 2.86 10.35
C ASN A 27 36.89 1.64 9.93
N ILE A 28 37.45 0.76 9.09
CA ILE A 28 36.80 -0.50 8.68
C ILE A 28 36.55 -1.41 9.89
N SER A 29 37.54 -1.58 10.77
CA SER A 29 37.40 -2.39 11.99
C SER A 29 36.35 -1.82 12.94
N LYS A 30 36.30 -0.50 13.13
CA LYS A 30 35.24 0.16 13.90
C LYS A 30 33.87 -0.10 13.27
N HIS A 31 33.75 0.04 11.95
CA HIS A 31 32.50 -0.24 11.24
C HIS A 31 32.05 -1.69 11.39
N GLY A 32 32.98 -2.65 11.28
CA GLY A 32 32.72 -4.07 11.54
C GLY A 32 32.16 -4.32 12.93
N LYS A 33 32.76 -3.71 13.97
CA LYS A 33 32.25 -3.79 15.35
C LYS A 33 30.87 -3.14 15.51
N PHE A 34 30.58 -2.06 14.79
CA PHE A 34 29.25 -1.45 14.78
C PHE A 34 28.21 -2.37 14.14
N ILE A 35 28.54 -3.00 13.01
CA ILE A 35 27.68 -4.00 12.35
C ILE A 35 27.42 -5.17 13.30
N GLU A 36 28.46 -5.76 13.88
CA GLU A 36 28.32 -6.85 14.86
C GLU A 36 27.44 -6.43 16.05
N LYS A 37 27.55 -5.17 16.50
CA LYS A 37 26.72 -4.65 17.60
C LYS A 37 25.26 -4.41 17.19
N ALA A 38 25.01 -4.03 15.94
CA ALA A 38 23.67 -3.82 15.40
C ALA A 38 22.92 -5.15 15.17
N PHE A 39 23.62 -6.20 14.74
CA PHE A 39 23.05 -7.50 14.39
C PHE A 39 23.27 -8.59 15.45
N LYS A 40 23.27 -8.23 16.74
CA LYS A 40 23.45 -9.20 17.85
C LYS A 40 22.29 -10.19 18.02
N ASN A 41 21.13 -9.88 17.48
CA ASN A 41 19.90 -10.63 17.75
C ASN A 41 19.88 -11.91 16.92
N ASN A 42 20.03 -13.05 17.59
CA ASN A 42 19.87 -14.36 16.95
C ASN A 42 18.38 -14.66 16.75
N LEU A 43 17.94 -14.67 15.49
CA LEU A 43 16.54 -14.91 15.12
C LEU A 43 16.19 -16.41 15.03
N ASN A 44 17.17 -17.31 15.15
CA ASN A 44 16.94 -18.75 14.97
C ASN A 44 15.94 -19.33 15.99
N GLY A 45 15.81 -18.72 17.16
CA GLY A 45 14.87 -19.13 18.21
C GLY A 45 13.43 -18.60 18.03
N ILE A 46 13.18 -17.76 17.03
CA ILE A 46 11.86 -17.17 16.71
C ILE A 46 11.19 -17.94 15.56
N ARG A 47 11.92 -18.85 14.91
CA ARG A 47 11.45 -19.58 13.74
C ARG A 47 10.34 -20.57 14.11
N GLY A 48 9.09 -20.22 13.82
CA GLY A 48 8.08 -21.20 13.44
C GLY A 48 8.55 -21.85 12.15
N SER A 49 9.07 -23.07 12.23
CA SER A 49 9.80 -23.67 11.11
C SER A 49 8.90 -24.22 10.02
N LYS A 50 7.59 -24.35 10.27
CA LYS A 50 6.69 -25.10 9.39
C LYS A 50 5.95 -24.24 8.35
N GLU A 51 5.73 -22.95 8.60
CA GLU A 51 4.97 -22.10 7.68
C GLU A 51 5.76 -21.72 6.41
N PHE A 52 7.09 -21.70 6.50
CA PHE A 52 7.96 -21.40 5.34
C PHE A 52 8.36 -22.63 4.53
N GLU A 53 8.14 -23.85 5.02
CA GLU A 53 8.47 -25.09 4.28
C GLU A 53 7.64 -25.25 3.00
N SER A 54 6.51 -24.53 2.86
CA SER A 54 5.67 -24.48 1.65
C SER A 54 5.55 -23.08 1.03
N GLY A 55 6.26 -22.07 1.55
CA GLY A 55 6.05 -20.66 1.23
C GLY A 55 7.07 -20.02 0.29
N GLU A 56 8.11 -20.74 -0.14
CA GLU A 56 9.20 -20.18 -0.94
C GLU A 56 8.73 -19.56 -2.26
N GLU A 57 7.81 -20.24 -2.96
CA GLU A 57 7.23 -19.74 -4.21
C GLU A 57 6.47 -18.41 -3.99
N LEU A 58 5.73 -18.30 -2.88
CA LEU A 58 5.00 -17.08 -2.53
C LEU A 58 5.94 -15.91 -2.24
N VAL A 59 7.07 -16.18 -1.58
CA VAL A 59 8.09 -15.16 -1.30
C VAL A 59 8.71 -14.68 -2.61
N VAL A 60 9.13 -15.59 -3.49
CA VAL A 60 9.70 -15.24 -4.80
C VAL A 60 8.68 -14.46 -5.63
N MET A 61 7.42 -14.91 -5.67
CA MET A 61 6.33 -14.22 -6.35
C MET A 61 6.13 -12.79 -5.82
N SER A 62 6.17 -12.62 -4.50
CA SER A 62 6.02 -11.32 -3.85
C SER A 62 7.18 -10.38 -4.21
N ILE A 63 8.41 -10.90 -4.29
CA ILE A 63 9.60 -10.15 -4.71
C ILE A 63 9.50 -9.75 -6.19
N ALA A 64 9.11 -10.69 -7.06
CA ALA A 64 8.96 -10.42 -8.48
C ALA A 64 7.87 -9.35 -8.75
N LEU A 65 6.72 -9.46 -8.08
CA LEU A 65 5.66 -8.45 -8.16
C LEU A 65 6.12 -7.09 -7.62
N ASP A 66 6.92 -7.06 -6.56
CA ASP A 66 7.49 -5.81 -6.03
C ASP A 66 8.42 -5.14 -7.05
N PHE A 67 9.31 -5.91 -7.69
CA PHE A 67 10.15 -5.40 -8.79
C PHE A 67 9.33 -4.87 -9.96
N ILE A 68 8.28 -5.56 -10.37
CA ILE A 68 7.36 -5.09 -11.42
C ILE A 68 6.73 -3.75 -11.03
N ARG A 69 6.26 -3.62 -9.77
CA ARG A 69 5.69 -2.36 -9.26
C ARG A 69 6.69 -1.21 -9.20
N GLN A 70 7.99 -1.52 -9.08
CA GLN A 70 9.08 -0.55 -9.15
C GLN A 70 9.56 -0.27 -10.58
N GLY A 71 9.03 -0.97 -11.59
CA GLY A 71 9.45 -0.86 -12.99
C GLY A 71 10.74 -1.62 -13.32
N GLN A 72 11.20 -2.50 -12.42
CA GLN A 72 12.39 -3.33 -12.61
C GLN A 72 12.01 -4.67 -13.27
N PHE A 73 11.54 -4.59 -14.51
CA PHE A 73 11.01 -5.76 -15.23
C PHE A 73 12.06 -6.84 -15.49
N GLU A 74 13.28 -6.45 -15.85
CA GLU A 74 14.37 -7.37 -16.14
C GLU A 74 14.73 -8.20 -14.89
N LEU A 75 14.73 -7.57 -13.72
CA LEU A 75 15.03 -8.24 -12.46
C LEU A 75 13.90 -9.19 -12.03
N ALA A 76 12.65 -8.78 -12.24
CA ALA A 76 11.50 -9.67 -12.05
C ALA A 76 11.56 -10.89 -12.96
N CYS A 77 11.90 -10.72 -14.24
CA CYS A 77 12.05 -11.86 -15.16
C CYS A 77 13.21 -12.79 -14.76
N LEU A 78 14.33 -12.22 -14.29
CA LEU A 78 15.48 -13.02 -13.85
C LEU A 78 15.14 -13.90 -12.66
N ILE A 79 14.56 -13.34 -11.59
CA ILE A 79 14.25 -14.10 -10.38
C ILE A 79 13.19 -15.19 -10.63
N LEU A 80 12.19 -14.90 -11.48
CA LEU A 80 11.18 -15.86 -11.89
C LEU A 80 11.80 -17.03 -12.67
N LYS A 81 12.69 -16.72 -13.61
CA LYS A 81 13.40 -17.73 -14.40
C LYS A 81 14.28 -18.63 -13.54
N GLU A 82 15.01 -18.05 -12.58
CA GLU A 82 15.85 -18.82 -11.64
C GLU A 82 15.03 -19.73 -10.72
N ALA A 83 13.84 -19.29 -10.32
CA ALA A 83 12.93 -20.07 -9.48
C ALA A 83 12.03 -21.04 -10.28
N GLY A 84 12.03 -21.00 -11.61
CA GLY A 84 11.12 -21.80 -12.45
C GLY A 84 9.65 -21.40 -12.30
N LEU A 85 9.38 -20.15 -11.96
CA LEU A 85 8.04 -19.59 -11.76
C LEU A 85 7.67 -18.64 -12.91
N GLU A 86 6.37 -18.45 -13.12
CA GLU A 86 5.84 -17.53 -14.12
C GLU A 86 4.77 -16.61 -13.53
N ILE A 87 4.72 -15.38 -14.01
CA ILE A 87 3.64 -14.41 -13.71
C ILE A 87 2.73 -14.32 -14.94
N PRO A 88 1.40 -14.18 -14.77
CA PRO A 88 0.51 -13.99 -15.89
C PRO A 88 0.95 -12.80 -16.76
N HIS A 89 1.14 -13.04 -18.07
CA HIS A 89 1.67 -12.04 -19.00
C HIS A 89 0.91 -10.70 -18.96
N HIS A 90 -0.41 -10.74 -18.78
CA HIS A 90 -1.25 -9.55 -18.68
C HIS A 90 -0.88 -8.62 -17.51
N VAL A 91 -0.28 -9.14 -16.43
CA VAL A 91 0.20 -8.31 -15.31
C VAL A 91 1.41 -7.51 -15.77
N MET A 92 2.41 -8.18 -16.35
CA MET A 92 3.62 -7.52 -16.81
C MET A 92 3.35 -6.49 -17.90
N ASP A 93 2.55 -6.84 -18.90
CA ASP A 93 2.18 -5.94 -19.99
C ASP A 93 1.33 -4.77 -19.47
N GLY A 94 0.42 -5.04 -18.54
CA GLY A 94 -0.33 -4.00 -17.84
C GLY A 94 0.57 -3.00 -17.13
N PHE A 95 1.58 -3.45 -16.38
CA PHE A 95 2.50 -2.53 -15.72
C PHE A 95 3.34 -1.72 -16.72
N LYS A 96 3.78 -2.30 -17.85
CA LYS A 96 4.47 -1.54 -18.91
C LYS A 96 3.59 -0.41 -19.46
N ASP A 97 2.31 -0.70 -19.73
CA ASP A 97 1.33 0.29 -20.16
C ASP A 97 1.13 1.38 -19.10
N MET A 98 1.00 0.98 -17.83
CA MET A 98 0.88 1.91 -16.70
C MET A 98 2.09 2.86 -16.62
N PHE A 99 3.32 2.34 -16.70
CA PHE A 99 4.52 3.18 -16.66
C PHE A 99 4.61 4.13 -17.85
N SER A 100 4.18 3.70 -19.05
CA SER A 100 4.09 4.57 -20.23
C SER A 100 3.12 5.74 -20.01
N ILE A 101 1.95 5.47 -19.40
CA ILE A 101 0.97 6.51 -19.07
C ILE A 101 1.51 7.44 -17.97
N VAL A 102 2.14 6.91 -16.93
CA VAL A 102 2.76 7.72 -15.85
C VAL A 102 3.90 8.59 -16.38
N ASP A 103 4.72 8.10 -17.30
CA ASP A 103 5.76 8.91 -17.96
C ASP A 103 5.15 10.06 -18.78
N SER A 104 4.01 9.81 -19.43
CA SER A 104 3.24 10.85 -20.13
C SER A 104 2.70 11.90 -19.14
N LEU A 105 2.16 11.47 -17.99
CA LEU A 105 1.71 12.37 -16.92
C LEU A 105 2.83 13.25 -16.37
N LYS A 106 4.03 12.70 -16.19
CA LYS A 106 5.23 13.45 -15.77
C LYS A 106 5.61 14.53 -16.78
N LYS A 107 5.42 14.25 -18.07
CA LYS A 107 5.58 15.20 -19.19
C LYS A 107 4.41 16.17 -19.35
N ARG A 108 3.45 16.19 -18.41
CA ARG A 108 2.22 16.99 -18.43
C ARG A 108 1.24 16.64 -19.54
N ASP A 109 1.38 15.46 -20.15
CA ASP A 109 0.42 14.92 -21.10
C ASP A 109 -0.64 14.09 -20.36
N LEU A 110 -1.88 14.59 -20.36
CA LEU A 110 -3.02 13.96 -19.71
C LEU A 110 -3.77 12.99 -20.62
N ASP A 111 -3.53 13.00 -21.93
CA ASP A 111 -4.37 12.28 -22.90
C ASP A 111 -4.31 10.76 -22.74
N PRO A 112 -3.14 10.12 -22.53
CA PRO A 112 -3.08 8.69 -22.28
C PRO A 112 -3.86 8.27 -21.03
N ALA A 113 -3.74 9.05 -19.94
CA ALA A 113 -4.45 8.77 -18.69
C ALA A 113 -5.96 9.01 -18.79
N LEU A 114 -6.37 10.06 -19.51
CA LEU A 114 -7.78 10.35 -19.78
C LEU A 114 -8.44 9.23 -20.60
N ARG A 115 -7.79 8.78 -21.68
CA ARG A 115 -8.29 7.65 -22.47
C ARG A 115 -8.40 6.39 -21.62
N TRP A 116 -7.40 6.09 -20.82
CA TRP A 116 -7.43 4.94 -19.92
C TRP A 116 -8.59 5.04 -18.93
N ALA A 117 -8.80 6.20 -18.30
CA ALA A 117 -9.87 6.40 -17.32
C ALA A 117 -11.27 6.30 -17.96
N GLN A 118 -11.43 6.79 -19.20
CA GLN A 118 -12.69 6.69 -19.93
C GLN A 118 -13.03 5.25 -20.31
N THR A 119 -12.05 4.47 -20.77
CA THR A 119 -12.24 3.05 -21.11
C THR A 119 -12.65 2.21 -19.89
N HIS A 120 -12.17 2.58 -18.69
CA HIS A 120 -12.44 1.87 -17.45
C HIS A 120 -13.42 2.61 -16.52
N ARG A 121 -14.25 3.52 -17.07
CA ARG A 121 -15.15 4.39 -16.29
C ARG A 121 -16.03 3.62 -15.31
N ASP A 122 -16.65 2.54 -15.77
CA ASP A 122 -17.61 1.78 -14.96
C ASP A 122 -16.91 1.08 -13.79
N GLU A 123 -15.75 0.47 -14.03
CA GLU A 123 -14.91 -0.16 -12.99
C GLU A 123 -14.39 0.88 -11.98
N LEU A 124 -13.94 2.04 -12.46
CA LEU A 124 -13.52 3.13 -11.59
C LEU A 124 -14.69 3.67 -10.76
N GLY A 125 -15.89 3.68 -11.34
CA GLY A 125 -17.13 4.09 -10.69
C GLY A 125 -17.52 3.18 -9.54
N THR A 126 -17.46 1.85 -9.72
CA THR A 126 -17.76 0.86 -8.67
C THR A 126 -16.72 0.90 -7.54
N MET A 127 -15.45 1.15 -7.86
CA MET A 127 -14.39 1.35 -6.88
C MET A 127 -14.44 2.71 -6.16
N GLY A 128 -15.36 3.60 -6.55
CA GLY A 128 -15.46 4.94 -5.99
C GLY A 128 -14.24 5.82 -6.27
N SER A 129 -13.50 5.56 -7.36
CA SER A 129 -12.31 6.33 -7.73
C SER A 129 -12.67 7.73 -8.22
N ASP A 130 -11.87 8.71 -7.80
CA ASP A 130 -11.99 10.11 -8.20
C ASP A 130 -11.07 10.47 -9.38
N LEU A 131 -10.35 9.47 -9.93
CA LEU A 131 -9.31 9.65 -10.93
C LEU A 131 -9.79 10.39 -12.18
N GLU A 132 -10.89 9.96 -12.78
CA GLU A 132 -11.39 10.55 -14.03
C GLU A 132 -11.74 12.03 -13.86
N PHE A 133 -12.42 12.37 -12.76
CA PHE A 133 -12.73 13.75 -12.43
C PHE A 133 -11.46 14.58 -12.22
N ASN A 134 -10.48 14.05 -11.49
CA ASN A 134 -9.22 14.73 -11.23
C ASN A 134 -8.40 14.96 -12.52
N LEU A 135 -8.43 14.03 -13.47
CA LEU A 135 -7.81 14.20 -14.79
C LEU A 135 -8.47 15.34 -15.58
N HIS A 136 -9.80 15.37 -15.64
CA HIS A 136 -10.54 16.46 -16.29
C HIS A 136 -10.27 17.81 -15.60
N LYS A 137 -10.18 17.83 -14.27
CA LYS A 137 -9.82 19.01 -13.48
C LYS A 137 -8.44 19.54 -13.87
N MET A 138 -7.44 18.67 -13.97
CA MET A 138 -6.10 19.06 -14.40
C MET A 138 -6.07 19.56 -15.85
N ARG A 139 -6.84 18.94 -16.76
CA ARG A 139 -6.95 19.42 -18.15
C ARG A 139 -7.58 20.80 -18.22
N TYR A 140 -8.63 21.05 -17.45
CA TYR A 140 -9.26 22.36 -17.36
C TYR A 140 -8.30 23.44 -16.86
N ILE A 141 -7.55 23.15 -15.78
CA ILE A 141 -6.55 24.07 -15.22
C ILE A 141 -5.47 24.37 -16.27
N HIS A 142 -5.01 23.35 -17.02
CA HIS A 142 -4.03 23.52 -18.09
C HIS A 142 -4.54 24.44 -19.22
N LEU A 143 -5.81 24.30 -19.63
CA LEU A 143 -6.42 25.20 -20.62
C LEU A 143 -6.51 26.65 -20.10
N LEU A 144 -6.83 26.83 -18.81
CA LEU A 144 -6.88 28.15 -18.19
C LEU A 144 -5.51 28.82 -18.15
N THR A 145 -4.45 28.10 -17.76
CA THR A 145 -3.08 28.66 -17.68
C THR A 145 -2.50 28.99 -19.05
N GLN A 146 -2.99 28.36 -20.11
CA GLN A 146 -2.63 28.67 -21.50
C GLN A 146 -3.39 29.87 -22.09
N GLY A 147 -4.25 30.54 -21.32
CA GLY A 147 -5.08 31.64 -21.82
C GLY A 147 -6.29 31.21 -22.63
N GLN A 148 -6.57 29.91 -22.73
CA GLN A 148 -7.67 29.36 -23.54
C GLN A 148 -8.97 29.32 -22.72
N HIS A 149 -9.41 30.48 -22.22
CA HIS A 149 -10.50 30.57 -21.22
C HIS A 149 -11.85 30.04 -21.73
N LEU A 150 -12.22 30.41 -22.97
CA LEU A 150 -13.47 29.92 -23.58
C LEU A 150 -13.44 28.41 -23.82
N GLU A 151 -12.27 27.88 -24.20
CA GLU A 151 -12.09 26.45 -24.39
C GLU A 151 -12.19 25.68 -23.07
N ALA A 152 -11.57 26.20 -22.01
CA ALA A 152 -11.68 25.62 -20.68
C ALA A 152 -13.15 25.52 -20.23
N LEU A 153 -13.94 26.59 -20.42
CA LEU A 153 -15.37 26.60 -20.10
C LEU A 153 -16.16 25.57 -20.92
N ARG A 154 -15.90 25.48 -22.23
CA ARG A 154 -16.51 24.48 -23.10
C ARG A 154 -16.17 23.06 -22.64
N TYR A 155 -14.88 22.81 -22.40
CA TYR A 155 -14.36 21.53 -21.92
C TYR A 155 -15.01 21.10 -20.60
N SER A 156 -15.13 22.01 -19.64
CA SER A 156 -15.79 21.74 -18.36
C SER A 156 -17.26 21.34 -18.56
N LYS A 157 -18.00 22.08 -19.41
CA LYS A 157 -19.40 21.77 -19.70
C LYS A 157 -19.57 20.41 -20.35
N GLU A 158 -18.66 20.02 -21.25
CA GLU A 158 -18.73 18.74 -21.95
C GLU A 158 -18.34 17.55 -21.06
N HIS A 159 -17.20 17.64 -20.38
CA HIS A 159 -16.62 16.47 -19.70
C HIS A 159 -16.86 16.42 -18.20
N MET A 160 -17.13 17.55 -17.53
CA MET A 160 -17.36 17.56 -16.07
C MET A 160 -18.84 17.51 -15.69
N SER A 161 -19.74 17.87 -16.59
CA SER A 161 -21.19 17.84 -16.31
C SER A 161 -21.73 16.50 -15.83
N PRO A 162 -21.27 15.33 -16.33
CA PRO A 162 -21.72 14.02 -15.83
C PRO A 162 -21.44 13.82 -14.32
N PHE A 163 -20.47 14.52 -13.76
CA PHE A 163 -20.10 14.40 -12.35
C PHE A 163 -20.96 15.25 -11.40
N ASN A 164 -21.82 16.13 -11.91
CA ASN A 164 -22.64 17.05 -11.10
C ASN A 164 -23.60 16.34 -10.14
N ALA A 165 -23.99 15.10 -10.42
CA ALA A 165 -24.87 14.32 -9.55
C ALA A 165 -24.28 14.08 -8.15
N ARG A 166 -22.94 14.11 -8.00
CA ARG A 166 -22.27 13.97 -6.71
C ARG A 166 -21.91 15.34 -6.15
N GLU A 167 -22.46 15.67 -4.98
CA GLU A 167 -22.28 16.98 -4.33
C GLU A 167 -20.81 17.39 -4.20
N LYS A 168 -19.92 16.45 -3.86
CA LYS A 168 -18.48 16.71 -3.75
C LYS A 168 -17.85 17.25 -5.04
N TYR A 169 -18.30 16.77 -6.20
CA TYR A 169 -17.78 17.21 -7.50
C TYR A 169 -18.43 18.52 -7.93
N PHE A 170 -19.73 18.68 -7.67
CA PHE A 170 -20.42 19.93 -7.94
C PHE A 170 -19.77 21.13 -7.23
N GLN A 171 -19.38 20.96 -5.96
CA GLN A 171 -18.66 22.00 -5.21
C GLN A 171 -17.29 22.33 -5.83
N GLN A 172 -16.57 21.33 -6.36
CA GLN A 172 -15.31 21.56 -7.06
C GLN A 172 -15.53 22.26 -8.41
N ILE A 173 -16.53 21.86 -9.19
CA ILE A 173 -16.87 22.49 -10.48
C ILE A 173 -17.22 23.96 -10.28
N LYS A 174 -18.01 24.32 -9.26
CA LYS A 174 -18.28 25.73 -8.93
C LYS A 174 -17.00 26.53 -8.66
N LYS A 175 -16.04 25.96 -7.93
CA LYS A 175 -14.75 26.61 -7.67
C LYS A 175 -13.95 26.79 -8.96
N LEU A 176 -13.92 25.78 -9.83
CA LEU A 176 -13.27 25.86 -11.14
C LEU A 176 -13.91 26.94 -12.02
N SER A 177 -15.24 26.97 -12.12
CA SER A 177 -15.96 28.02 -12.87
C SER A 177 -15.66 29.43 -12.34
N GLY A 178 -15.53 29.58 -11.01
CA GLY A 178 -15.14 30.85 -10.40
C GLY A 178 -13.69 31.25 -10.67
N SER A 179 -12.78 30.29 -10.84
CA SER A 179 -11.36 30.58 -11.07
C SER A 179 -11.09 31.25 -12.42
N VAL A 180 -12.01 31.14 -13.39
CA VAL A 180 -11.91 31.85 -14.68
C VAL A 180 -11.87 33.37 -14.51
N LEU A 181 -12.55 33.91 -13.51
CA LEU A 181 -12.53 35.34 -13.21
C LEU A 181 -11.14 35.86 -12.83
N TYR A 182 -10.26 34.95 -12.39
CA TYR A 182 -8.90 35.23 -11.96
C TYR A 182 -7.86 34.69 -12.95
N ALA A 183 -8.24 34.35 -14.19
CA ALA A 183 -7.36 33.59 -15.09
C ALA A 183 -6.03 34.32 -15.41
N HIS A 184 -6.01 35.65 -15.42
CA HIS A 184 -4.80 36.45 -15.62
C HIS A 184 -3.92 36.59 -14.37
N SER A 185 -4.42 36.20 -13.19
CA SER A 185 -3.74 36.36 -11.89
C SER A 185 -4.02 35.16 -10.99
N LEU A 186 -4.03 33.95 -11.57
CA LEU A 186 -4.53 32.75 -10.89
C LEU A 186 -3.64 32.38 -9.69
N GLU A 187 -2.33 32.55 -9.82
CA GLU A 187 -1.34 32.30 -8.76
C GLU A 187 -1.57 33.17 -7.51
N SER A 188 -1.89 34.45 -7.70
CA SER A 188 -2.12 35.40 -6.60
C SER A 188 -3.57 35.44 -6.13
N SER A 189 -4.44 34.59 -6.68
CA SER A 189 -5.86 34.54 -6.35
C SER A 189 -6.16 33.55 -5.22
N PRO A 190 -7.39 33.57 -4.65
CA PRO A 190 -7.85 32.50 -3.75
C PRO A 190 -7.79 31.08 -4.34
N TYR A 191 -7.60 30.96 -5.66
CA TYR A 191 -7.51 29.71 -6.40
C TYR A 191 -6.06 29.26 -6.70
N GLY A 192 -5.04 29.94 -6.19
CA GLY A 192 -3.62 29.61 -6.44
C GLY A 192 -3.25 28.16 -6.09
N TYR A 193 -3.96 27.55 -5.13
CA TYR A 193 -3.80 26.13 -4.77
C TYR A 193 -4.09 25.16 -5.95
N LEU A 194 -4.86 25.58 -6.96
CA LEU A 194 -5.11 24.79 -8.18
C LEU A 194 -3.85 24.63 -9.05
N LEU A 195 -2.81 25.42 -8.82
CA LEU A 195 -1.53 25.38 -9.53
C LEU A 195 -0.44 24.63 -8.74
N SER A 196 -0.78 24.07 -7.58
CA SER A 196 0.20 23.36 -6.74
C SER A 196 0.86 22.21 -7.51
N PRO A 197 2.20 22.13 -7.54
CA PRO A 197 2.91 20.99 -8.12
C PRO A 197 2.51 19.64 -7.49
N SER A 198 2.08 19.63 -6.22
CA SER A 198 1.64 18.42 -5.52
C SER A 198 0.46 17.73 -6.20
N LEU A 199 -0.41 18.47 -6.90
CA LEU A 199 -1.56 17.92 -7.61
C LEU A 199 -1.17 16.91 -8.68
N TRP A 200 0.01 17.09 -9.30
CA TRP A 200 0.52 16.15 -10.28
C TRP A 200 1.04 14.87 -9.63
N THR A 201 1.76 14.99 -8.51
CA THR A 201 2.21 13.83 -7.74
C THR A 201 1.02 13.03 -7.17
N GLU A 202 -0.01 13.73 -6.69
CA GLU A 202 -1.27 13.11 -6.25
C GLU A 202 -1.99 12.43 -7.43
N LEU A 203 -1.99 13.04 -8.61
CA LEU A 203 -2.59 12.45 -9.80
C LEU A 203 -1.86 11.18 -10.25
N GLU A 204 -0.52 11.19 -10.27
CA GLU A 204 0.31 10.02 -10.55
C GLU A 204 0.03 8.88 -9.56
N HIS A 205 -0.07 9.21 -8.25
CA HIS A 205 -0.40 8.24 -7.21
C HIS A 205 -1.82 7.69 -7.38
N ASN A 206 -2.82 8.56 -7.59
CA ASN A 206 -4.21 8.16 -7.81
C ASN A 206 -4.37 7.27 -9.05
N PHE A 207 -3.61 7.56 -10.12
CA PHE A 207 -3.58 6.74 -11.32
C PHE A 207 -3.00 5.35 -11.03
N THR A 208 -1.81 5.29 -10.42
CA THR A 208 -1.14 4.04 -10.04
C THR A 208 -1.99 3.17 -9.11
N SER A 209 -2.64 3.81 -8.12
CA SER A 209 -3.55 3.16 -7.18
C SER A 209 -4.78 2.56 -7.89
N SER A 210 -5.44 3.35 -8.73
CA SER A 210 -6.61 2.90 -9.48
C SER A 210 -6.26 1.78 -10.46
N PHE A 211 -5.08 1.86 -11.08
CA PHE A 211 -4.56 0.83 -11.97
C PHE A 211 -4.32 -0.49 -11.22
N CYS A 212 -3.64 -0.45 -10.07
CA CYS A 212 -3.40 -1.64 -9.25
C CYS A 212 -4.71 -2.29 -8.81
N LYS A 213 -5.68 -1.49 -8.34
CA LYS A 213 -7.00 -1.98 -7.93
C LYS A 213 -7.74 -2.65 -9.09
N LYS A 214 -7.67 -2.08 -10.30
CA LYS A 214 -8.23 -2.68 -11.52
C LYS A 214 -7.63 -4.05 -11.85
N LEU A 215 -6.34 -4.24 -11.57
CA LEU A 215 -5.69 -5.55 -11.71
C LEU A 215 -5.97 -6.51 -10.53
N GLY A 216 -6.82 -6.12 -9.56
CA GLY A 216 -7.05 -6.90 -8.35
C GLY A 216 -5.84 -6.95 -7.42
N LEU A 217 -4.89 -6.03 -7.58
CA LEU A 217 -3.68 -5.94 -6.76
C LEU A 217 -3.87 -4.93 -5.63
N ALA A 218 -3.23 -5.21 -4.50
CA ALA A 218 -3.18 -4.28 -3.39
C ALA A 218 -2.54 -2.94 -3.79
N ASP A 219 -3.00 -1.85 -3.18
CA ASP A 219 -2.47 -0.51 -3.44
C ASP A 219 -1.02 -0.35 -2.99
N ARG A 220 -0.64 -1.01 -1.88
CA ARG A 220 0.74 -1.11 -1.41
C ARG A 220 1.29 -2.50 -1.70
N SER A 221 2.61 -2.60 -1.90
CA SER A 221 3.27 -3.89 -2.11
C SER A 221 3.08 -4.80 -0.90
N PRO A 222 2.58 -6.05 -1.08
CA PRO A 222 2.47 -7.02 0.00
C PRO A 222 3.82 -7.34 0.66
N LEU A 223 4.91 -7.31 -0.10
CA LEU A 223 6.26 -7.51 0.42
C LEU A 223 6.66 -6.34 1.32
N TYR A 224 6.48 -5.10 0.84
CA TYR A 224 6.77 -3.90 1.62
C TYR A 224 6.00 -3.87 2.94
N LEU A 225 4.69 -4.17 2.89
CA LEU A 225 3.85 -4.24 4.09
C LEU A 225 4.33 -5.33 5.04
N SER A 226 4.54 -6.55 4.55
CA SER A 226 4.99 -7.68 5.38
C SER A 226 6.33 -7.41 6.06
N VAL A 227 7.30 -6.84 5.33
CA VAL A 227 8.62 -6.48 5.89
C VAL A 227 8.47 -5.36 6.91
N THR A 228 7.70 -4.31 6.61
CA THR A 228 7.49 -3.18 7.54
C THR A 228 6.87 -3.67 8.84
N MET A 229 5.79 -4.44 8.75
CA MET A 229 5.10 -5.03 9.89
C MET A 229 6.00 -5.97 10.70
N GLY A 230 6.76 -6.82 10.00
CA GLY A 230 7.74 -7.71 10.60
C GLY A 230 8.81 -6.95 11.38
N VAL A 231 9.40 -5.91 10.79
CA VAL A 231 10.42 -5.06 11.45
C VAL A 231 9.86 -4.36 12.69
N MET A 232 8.60 -3.93 12.67
CA MET A 232 7.94 -3.31 13.82
C MET A 232 7.67 -4.31 14.95
N ALA A 233 7.26 -5.53 14.62
CA ALA A 233 6.94 -6.58 15.58
C ALA A 233 8.20 -7.25 16.17
N LEU A 234 9.27 -7.35 15.38
CA LEU A 234 10.46 -8.17 15.69
C LEU A 234 11.10 -7.86 17.06
N PRO A 235 11.29 -6.60 17.50
CA PRO A 235 11.87 -6.31 18.80
C PRO A 235 11.05 -6.86 19.97
N ALA A 236 9.72 -6.78 19.87
CA ALA A 236 8.81 -7.28 20.89
C ALA A 236 8.83 -8.81 20.94
N ILE A 237 8.83 -9.46 19.76
CA ILE A 237 8.93 -10.92 19.62
C ILE A 237 10.28 -11.44 20.17
N ILE A 238 11.41 -10.78 19.85
CA ILE A 238 12.74 -11.14 20.39
C ILE A 238 12.75 -11.06 21.93
N LYS A 239 12.21 -9.96 22.48
CA LYS A 239 12.16 -9.78 23.94
C LYS A 239 11.34 -10.89 24.60
N MET A 240 10.18 -11.20 24.03
CA MET A 240 9.29 -12.20 24.59
C MET A 240 9.86 -13.61 24.46
N SER A 241 10.47 -13.97 23.34
CA SER A 241 11.14 -15.28 23.17
C SER A 241 12.28 -15.49 24.17
N SER A 242 13.04 -14.44 24.49
CA SER A 242 14.05 -14.48 25.56
C SER A 242 13.45 -14.78 26.92
N ILE A 243 12.34 -14.11 27.29
CA ILE A 243 11.66 -14.30 28.57
C ILE A 243 11.06 -15.71 28.66
N MET A 244 10.45 -16.21 27.58
CA MET A 244 9.85 -17.54 27.53
C MET A 244 10.90 -18.64 27.69
N LYS A 245 12.07 -18.48 27.04
CA LYS A 245 13.20 -19.39 27.19
C LYS A 245 13.72 -19.42 28.63
N GLU A 246 13.81 -18.26 29.29
CA GLU A 246 14.22 -18.17 30.69
C GLU A 246 13.20 -18.83 31.64
N LYS A 247 11.90 -18.65 31.38
CA LYS A 247 10.82 -19.21 32.20
C LYS A 247 10.45 -20.66 31.86
N ARG A 248 11.08 -21.29 30.87
CA ARG A 248 10.73 -22.62 30.33
C ARG A 248 9.23 -22.74 30.00
N ALA A 249 8.64 -21.66 29.49
CA ALA A 249 7.26 -21.65 29.03
C ALA A 249 7.24 -21.85 27.52
N GLU A 250 6.39 -22.76 27.03
CA GLU A 250 6.13 -22.93 25.61
C GLU A 250 4.94 -22.09 25.17
N TRP A 251 5.04 -21.47 23.99
CA TRP A 251 3.94 -20.70 23.40
C TRP A 251 2.94 -21.69 22.81
N SER A 252 1.73 -21.73 23.37
CA SER A 252 0.74 -22.77 23.08
C SER A 252 -0.29 -22.40 22.01
N GLN A 253 -0.34 -21.14 21.56
CA GLN A 253 -1.27 -20.69 20.51
C GLN A 253 -0.54 -20.60 19.17
N GLN A 254 -0.78 -21.58 18.29
CA GLN A 254 -0.06 -21.72 17.02
C GLN A 254 -0.29 -20.57 16.03
N ASP A 255 -1.34 -19.75 16.23
CA ASP A 255 -1.76 -18.71 15.27
C ASP A 255 -1.77 -17.27 15.84
N GLU A 256 -1.21 -17.05 17.04
CA GLU A 256 -1.22 -15.73 17.68
C GLU A 256 0.21 -15.25 18.01
N LEU A 257 0.43 -13.94 17.91
CA LEU A 257 1.67 -13.32 18.38
C LEU A 257 1.70 -13.33 19.91
N PRO A 258 2.88 -13.52 20.52
CA PRO A 258 3.00 -13.60 21.97
C PRO A 258 2.83 -12.24 22.69
N VAL A 259 2.69 -11.16 21.90
CA VAL A 259 2.53 -9.79 22.37
C VAL A 259 1.74 -8.99 21.33
N GLU A 260 0.87 -8.11 21.81
CA GLU A 260 0.17 -7.16 20.97
C GLU A 260 1.16 -6.13 20.40
N VAL A 261 1.17 -5.99 19.08
CA VAL A 261 2.01 -5.02 18.37
C VAL A 261 1.18 -3.79 18.08
N SER A 262 1.53 -2.65 18.68
CA SER A 262 0.84 -1.39 18.41
C SER A 262 1.15 -0.92 16.99
N LEU A 263 0.15 -1.02 16.11
CA LEU A 263 0.26 -0.58 14.72
C LEU A 263 -0.21 0.87 14.56
N PRO A 264 0.48 1.67 13.71
CA PRO A 264 -0.02 2.94 13.20
C PRO A 264 -1.39 2.78 12.55
N GLU A 265 -2.21 3.83 12.59
CA GLU A 265 -3.57 3.80 12.05
C GLU A 265 -3.62 3.44 10.56
N ASP A 266 -2.62 3.84 9.78
CA ASP A 266 -2.53 3.55 8.34
C ASP A 266 -2.15 2.11 8.00
N LEU A 267 -1.74 1.31 9.01
CA LEU A 267 -1.44 -0.11 8.89
C LEU A 267 -2.50 -1.00 9.56
N ARG A 268 -3.57 -0.41 10.10
CA ARG A 268 -4.72 -1.13 10.66
C ARG A 268 -5.73 -1.43 9.55
N PHE A 269 -5.43 -2.47 8.77
CA PHE A 269 -6.35 -2.96 7.76
C PHE A 269 -7.51 -3.70 8.43
N HIS A 270 -8.75 -3.31 8.11
CA HIS A 270 -9.96 -3.98 8.62
C HIS A 270 -10.37 -5.10 7.65
N SER A 271 -9.47 -6.04 7.38
CA SER A 271 -9.77 -7.21 6.52
C SER A 271 -10.31 -8.40 7.30
N THR A 272 -10.43 -8.25 8.62
CA THR A 272 -10.81 -9.35 9.51
C THR A 272 -11.90 -8.90 10.47
N PHE A 273 -13.04 -9.55 10.38
CA PHE A 273 -14.12 -9.39 11.35
C PHE A 273 -13.88 -10.34 12.52
N ILE A 274 -13.90 -9.80 13.74
CA ILE A 274 -13.90 -10.60 14.98
C ILE A 274 -15.34 -10.67 15.46
N CYS A 275 -15.87 -11.88 15.59
CA CYS A 275 -17.23 -12.07 16.08
C CYS A 275 -17.34 -11.59 17.52
N PRO A 276 -18.26 -10.69 17.83
CA PRO A 276 -18.38 -10.19 19.19
C PRO A 276 -19.01 -11.18 20.17
N VAL A 277 -19.72 -12.17 19.64
CA VAL A 277 -20.38 -13.22 20.41
C VAL A 277 -19.39 -14.34 20.73
N SER A 278 -18.71 -14.89 19.72
CA SER A 278 -17.73 -15.97 19.94
C SER A 278 -16.35 -15.47 20.31
N LYS A 279 -16.04 -14.19 20.07
CA LYS A 279 -14.70 -13.58 20.18
C LYS A 279 -13.66 -14.23 19.26
N GLU A 280 -14.12 -14.92 18.22
CA GLU A 280 -13.28 -15.60 17.24
C GLU A 280 -13.24 -14.81 15.94
N ARG A 281 -12.13 -14.93 15.21
CA ARG A 281 -11.98 -14.43 13.85
C ARG A 281 -12.95 -15.12 12.89
N ALA A 282 -13.61 -14.36 12.02
CA ALA A 282 -14.38 -14.92 10.91
C ALA A 282 -13.47 -15.57 9.87
N THR A 283 -13.95 -16.67 9.29
CA THR A 283 -13.27 -17.47 8.27
C THR A 283 -14.20 -17.71 7.08
N ASP A 284 -13.69 -18.29 5.99
CA ASP A 284 -14.54 -18.65 4.84
C ASP A 284 -15.62 -19.68 5.18
N THR A 285 -15.34 -20.55 6.15
CA THR A 285 -16.28 -21.57 6.67
C THR A 285 -17.18 -21.03 7.78
N ASN A 286 -16.75 -19.98 8.50
CA ASN A 286 -17.52 -19.29 9.52
C ASN A 286 -17.60 -17.78 9.20
N PRO A 287 -18.33 -17.40 8.14
CA PRO A 287 -18.30 -16.04 7.63
C PRO A 287 -19.07 -15.06 8.51
N PRO A 288 -18.79 -13.75 8.37
CA PRO A 288 -19.57 -12.70 9.02
C PRO A 288 -20.96 -12.59 8.37
N MET A 289 -22.00 -12.61 9.19
CA MET A 289 -23.41 -12.54 8.81
C MET A 289 -24.03 -11.27 9.39
N MET A 290 -24.52 -10.38 8.52
CA MET A 290 -25.23 -9.17 8.89
C MET A 290 -26.70 -9.47 9.14
N LEU A 291 -27.18 -9.08 10.32
CA LEU A 291 -28.59 -9.14 10.68
C LEU A 291 -29.36 -7.98 10.04
N PRO A 292 -30.70 -8.04 9.93
CA PRO A 292 -31.53 -6.94 9.41
C PRO A 292 -31.36 -5.59 10.13
N CYS A 293 -30.88 -5.61 11.38
CA CYS A 293 -30.57 -4.40 12.14
C CYS A 293 -29.19 -3.79 11.83
N GLY A 294 -28.42 -4.37 10.91
CA GLY A 294 -27.08 -3.93 10.52
C GLY A 294 -25.94 -4.45 11.40
N HIS A 295 -26.22 -5.12 12.52
CA HIS A 295 -25.17 -5.75 13.33
C HIS A 295 -24.67 -7.05 12.70
N VAL A 296 -23.37 -7.27 12.77
CA VAL A 296 -22.71 -8.44 12.18
C VAL A 296 -22.30 -9.42 13.29
N ILE A 297 -22.48 -10.73 13.05
CA ILE A 297 -22.02 -11.84 13.90
C ILE A 297 -21.54 -13.00 13.01
N CYS A 298 -20.71 -13.92 13.51
CA CYS A 298 -20.29 -15.08 12.71
C CYS A 298 -21.45 -16.07 12.49
N HIS A 299 -21.41 -16.79 11.36
CA HIS A 299 -22.41 -17.78 10.96
C HIS A 299 -22.65 -18.88 12.01
N GLU A 300 -21.61 -19.36 12.68
CA GLU A 300 -21.78 -20.31 13.77
C GLU A 300 -22.49 -19.70 14.98
N SER A 301 -22.16 -18.45 15.33
CA SER A 301 -22.83 -17.72 16.41
C SER A 301 -24.29 -17.47 16.08
N LEU A 302 -24.60 -17.12 14.83
CA LEU A 302 -25.96 -17.00 14.30
C LEU A 302 -26.73 -18.31 14.47
N ASN A 303 -26.14 -19.43 14.03
CA ASN A 303 -26.76 -20.75 14.14
C ASN A 303 -26.97 -21.18 15.60
N ARG A 304 -26.04 -20.85 16.49
CA ARG A 304 -26.14 -21.13 17.93
C ARG A 304 -27.29 -20.34 18.57
N LEU A 305 -27.40 -19.05 18.24
CA LEU A 305 -28.50 -18.19 18.70
C LEU A 305 -29.86 -18.65 18.16
N TYR A 306 -29.92 -19.05 16.88
CA TYR A 306 -31.13 -19.60 16.28
C TYR A 306 -31.56 -20.92 16.95
N LYS A 307 -30.63 -21.87 17.13
CA LYS A 307 -30.92 -23.18 17.75
C LYS A 307 -31.24 -23.09 19.25
N ALA A 308 -30.75 -22.07 19.95
CA ALA A 308 -31.02 -21.87 21.37
C ALA A 308 -32.49 -21.54 21.65
N VAL A 309 -33.19 -20.93 20.69
CA VAL A 309 -34.58 -20.50 20.84
C VAL A 309 -35.52 -21.59 20.31
N ARG A 310 -35.81 -22.59 21.17
CA ARG A 310 -36.59 -23.79 20.81
C ARG A 310 -38.07 -23.54 20.45
N GLN A 311 -38.62 -22.36 20.73
CA GLN A 311 -40.06 -22.08 20.66
C GLN A 311 -40.44 -20.98 19.65
N THR A 312 -39.49 -20.17 19.18
CA THR A 312 -39.75 -19.08 18.22
C THR A 312 -38.73 -19.11 17.10
N THR A 313 -39.17 -18.92 15.85
CA THR A 313 -38.29 -18.87 14.66
C THR A 313 -37.38 -17.63 14.61
N ARG A 314 -37.54 -16.71 15.57
CA ARG A 314 -36.79 -15.47 15.69
C ARG A 314 -35.91 -15.49 16.94
N PHE A 315 -34.71 -14.95 16.84
CA PHE A 315 -33.80 -14.71 17.97
C PHE A 315 -33.55 -13.20 18.13
N LYS A 316 -33.13 -12.79 19.32
CA LYS A 316 -32.80 -11.39 19.62
C LYS A 316 -31.35 -11.10 19.23
N CYS A 317 -31.11 -9.96 18.60
CA CYS A 317 -29.76 -9.48 18.34
C CYS A 317 -28.99 -9.27 19.68
N PRO A 318 -27.72 -9.72 19.79
CA PRO A 318 -26.91 -9.50 20.99
C PRO A 318 -26.67 -8.02 21.33
N TYR A 319 -26.77 -7.14 20.33
CA TYR A 319 -26.40 -5.73 20.41
C TYR A 319 -27.57 -4.76 20.53
N CYS A 320 -28.77 -5.20 20.18
CA CYS A 320 -29.91 -4.30 20.09
C CYS A 320 -31.22 -5.07 20.34
N PRO A 321 -32.34 -4.38 20.59
CA PRO A 321 -33.61 -5.06 20.87
C PRO A 321 -34.27 -5.69 19.63
N ALA A 322 -33.65 -5.57 18.44
CA ALA A 322 -34.21 -6.11 17.20
C ALA A 322 -34.21 -7.64 17.19
N PHE A 323 -35.23 -8.21 16.55
CA PHE A 323 -35.38 -9.65 16.34
C PHE A 323 -35.10 -10.00 14.88
N ALA A 324 -34.34 -11.06 14.66
CA ALA A 324 -33.97 -11.56 13.34
C ALA A 324 -34.27 -13.05 13.22
N THR A 325 -34.48 -13.52 12.00
CA THR A 325 -34.44 -14.95 11.64
C THR A 325 -33.08 -15.28 11.01
N ALA A 326 -32.70 -16.56 10.99
CA ALA A 326 -31.45 -16.98 10.36
C ALA A 326 -31.43 -16.75 8.84
N HIS A 327 -32.60 -16.79 8.18
CA HIS A 327 -32.73 -16.60 6.74
C HIS A 327 -32.63 -15.15 6.29
N GLU A 328 -32.95 -14.20 7.16
CA GLU A 328 -32.81 -12.76 6.89
C GLU A 328 -31.36 -12.26 7.07
N ALA A 329 -30.45 -13.12 7.52
CA ALA A 329 -29.06 -12.75 7.70
C ALA A 329 -28.28 -12.90 6.38
N GLU A 330 -27.62 -11.83 5.96
CA GLU A 330 -26.84 -11.82 4.71
C GLU A 330 -25.35 -11.91 4.99
N ARG A 331 -24.62 -12.67 4.18
CA ARG A 331 -23.16 -12.77 4.31
C ARG A 331 -22.52 -11.44 3.91
N VAL A 332 -21.64 -10.93 4.76
CA VAL A 332 -20.80 -9.76 4.47
C VAL A 332 -19.50 -10.21 3.82
N TYR A 333 -19.06 -9.47 2.81
CA TYR A 333 -17.73 -9.59 2.21
C TYR A 333 -16.99 -8.28 2.49
N PHE A 334 -15.76 -8.38 3.01
CA PHE A 334 -14.90 -7.26 3.38
C PHE A 334 -13.81 -7.04 2.35
#